data_AF-A0A661LM77-F1
#
_entry.id   AF-A0A661LM77-F1
#
_cell.length_a   1.000
_cell.length_b   1.000
_cell.length_c   1.000
_cell.angle_alpha   90.00
_cell.angle_beta   90.00
_cell.angle_gamma   90.00
#
_symmetry.space_group_name_H-M   'P 1'
#
loop_
_entity.id
_entity.type
_entity.pdbx_description
1 polymer ?
#
loop_
_entity_poly.entity_id
_entity_poly.type
_entity_poly.pdbx_seq_one_letter_code
_entity_poly.pdbx_strand_id
1 'polypeptide(L)'
;MGLFRRKRPPDGSSDIRLDLLIKKIEKFAPRQYRAEREMYYYNYRILRQYVEPLVVLLERISEFRRLRNEEAVFSRQLFLCLKDFYDLKDRLSLEQALEDYNLYRRYVDLFTFFYGRKGPEISELRSWLLTDSSA
;
A
#
# COMPACT_ATOMS: atom_id res chain seq x y z
N MET A 1 4.76 10.04 40.93
CA MET A 1 4.16 10.97 39.94
C MET A 1 4.50 10.47 38.54
N GLY A 2 3.66 9.60 37.97
CA GLY A 2 3.86 9.09 36.62
C GLY A 2 3.48 10.13 35.58
N LEU A 3 4.44 10.59 34.78
CA LEU A 3 4.18 11.45 33.63
C LEU A 3 3.45 10.64 32.55
N PHE A 4 2.13 10.69 32.54
CA PHE A 4 1.34 10.28 31.38
C PHE A 4 1.71 11.21 30.23
N ARG A 5 2.57 10.73 29.31
CA ARG A 5 2.74 11.35 28.00
C ARG A 5 1.36 11.30 27.31
N ARG A 6 0.61 12.40 27.36
CA ARG A 6 -0.53 12.62 26.48
C ARG A 6 -0.04 12.40 25.06
N LYS A 7 -0.52 11.33 24.40
CA LYS A 7 -0.34 11.15 22.96
C LYS A 7 -0.89 12.41 22.30
N ARG A 8 0.00 13.24 21.73
CA ARG A 8 -0.38 14.35 20.85
C ARG A 8 -1.37 13.76 19.83
N PRO A 9 -2.54 14.38 19.58
CA PRO A 9 -3.44 13.90 18.53
C PRO A 9 -2.65 13.78 17.21
N PRO A 10 -3.04 12.86 16.31
CA PRO A 10 -2.49 12.86 14.97
C PRO A 10 -2.58 14.28 14.40
N ASP A 11 -1.56 14.70 13.67
CA ASP A 11 -1.63 15.97 12.94
C ASP A 11 -2.87 15.90 12.04
N GLY A 12 -3.86 16.78 12.28
CA GLY A 12 -5.16 16.71 11.62
C GLY A 12 -5.07 16.76 10.10
N SER A 13 -3.95 17.25 9.56
CA SER A 13 -3.63 17.25 8.13
C SER A 13 -3.62 15.84 7.52
N SER A 14 -3.03 14.86 8.22
CA SER A 14 -2.84 13.51 7.70
C SER A 14 -4.15 12.71 7.75
N ASP A 15 -4.94 12.91 8.80
CA ASP A 15 -6.28 12.31 8.90
C ASP A 15 -7.22 12.83 7.80
N ILE A 16 -7.20 14.14 7.52
CA ILE A 16 -7.97 14.73 6.42
C ILE A 16 -7.51 14.15 5.08
N ARG A 17 -6.20 14.03 4.85
CA ARG A 17 -5.65 13.45 3.62
C ARG A 17 -6.06 11.99 3.45
N LEU A 18 -5.97 11.18 4.50
CA LEU A 18 -6.45 9.79 4.50
C LEU A 18 -7.95 9.71 4.19
N ASP A 19 -8.79 10.54 4.80
CA ASP A 19 -10.24 10.55 4.55
C ASP A 19 -10.55 10.86 3.08
N LEU A 20 -9.83 11.83 2.48
CA LEU A 20 -9.97 12.15 1.06
C LEU A 20 -9.55 10.99 0.16
N LEU A 21 -8.45 10.30 0.48
CA LEU A 21 -7.95 9.15 -0.26
C LEU A 21 -8.91 7.96 -0.17
N ILE A 22 -9.36 7.62 1.03
CA ILE A 22 -10.36 6.56 1.25
C ILE A 22 -11.62 6.89 0.45
N LYS A 23 -12.14 8.12 0.56
CA LYS A 23 -13.32 8.54 -0.22
C LYS A 23 -13.10 8.43 -1.74
N LYS A 24 -11.90 8.74 -2.23
CA LYS A 24 -11.55 8.60 -3.65
C LYS A 24 -11.50 7.12 -4.08
N ILE A 25 -10.92 6.26 -3.25
CA ILE A 25 -10.81 4.82 -3.48
C ILE A 25 -12.18 4.13 -3.49
N GLU A 26 -13.01 4.42 -2.50
CA GLU A 26 -14.35 3.82 -2.35
C GLU A 26 -15.32 4.17 -3.49
N LYS A 27 -14.98 5.16 -4.34
CA LYS A 27 -15.74 5.44 -5.57
C LYS A 27 -15.55 4.38 -6.65
N PHE A 28 -14.42 3.67 -6.67
CA PHE A 28 -14.11 2.68 -7.71
C PHE A 28 -13.87 1.27 -7.16
N ALA A 29 -13.47 1.13 -5.90
CA ALA A 29 -13.12 -0.18 -5.35
C ALA A 29 -14.37 -1.08 -5.21
N PRO A 30 -14.24 -2.42 -5.40
CA PRO A 30 -15.36 -3.34 -5.27
C PRO A 30 -15.93 -3.31 -3.85
N ARG A 31 -17.25 -3.18 -3.73
CA ARG A 31 -17.93 -3.06 -2.43
C ARG A 31 -17.80 -4.31 -1.55
N GLN A 32 -17.71 -5.49 -2.17
CA GLN A 32 -17.58 -6.77 -1.47
C GLN A 32 -16.31 -6.89 -0.62
N TYR A 33 -15.25 -6.13 -0.94
CA TYR A 33 -13.97 -6.16 -0.22
C TYR A 33 -13.78 -4.99 0.75
N ARG A 34 -14.86 -4.28 1.08
CA ARG A 34 -14.76 -3.10 1.95
C ARG A 34 -14.27 -3.44 3.36
N ALA A 35 -14.77 -4.55 3.92
CA ALA A 35 -14.37 -4.99 5.26
C ALA A 35 -12.88 -5.33 5.31
N GLU A 36 -12.34 -5.93 4.26
CA GLU A 36 -10.94 -6.28 4.10
C GLU A 36 -10.07 -5.02 3.97
N ARG A 37 -10.50 -4.02 3.19
CA ARG A 37 -9.80 -2.73 3.12
C ARG A 37 -9.77 -2.03 4.48
N GLU A 38 -10.88 -2.04 5.21
CA GLU A 38 -10.96 -1.49 6.56
C GLU A 38 -10.01 -2.22 7.52
N MET A 39 -10.11 -3.55 7.59
CA MET A 39 -9.34 -4.41 8.50
C MET A 39 -7.83 -4.39 8.21
N TYR A 40 -7.42 -4.53 6.95
CA TYR A 40 -6.03 -4.74 6.59
C TYR A 40 -5.26 -3.46 6.24
N TYR A 41 -5.96 -2.34 5.96
CA TYR A 41 -5.30 -1.11 5.54
C TYR A 41 -5.79 0.11 6.31
N TYR A 42 -7.08 0.45 6.27
CA TYR A 42 -7.54 1.75 6.79
C TYR A 42 -7.38 1.88 8.31
N ASN A 43 -7.55 0.78 9.05
CA ASN A 43 -7.37 0.79 10.51
C ASN A 43 -5.94 1.10 10.95
N TYR A 44 -4.93 0.98 10.08
CA TYR A 44 -3.57 1.39 10.41
C TYR A 44 -3.42 2.90 10.67
N ARG A 45 -4.41 3.73 10.29
CA ARG A 45 -4.43 5.17 10.62
C ARG A 45 -4.33 5.47 12.11
N ILE A 46 -4.74 4.53 12.97
CA ILE A 46 -4.65 4.69 14.43
C ILE A 46 -3.20 4.56 14.95
N LEU A 47 -2.33 3.95 14.16
CA LEU A 47 -0.94 3.70 14.49
C LEU A 47 -0.06 4.78 13.84
N ARG A 48 0.35 5.78 14.63
CA ARG A 48 1.09 6.97 14.13
C ARG A 48 2.26 6.64 13.22
N GLN A 49 3.03 5.59 13.52
CA GLN A 49 4.20 5.20 12.72
C GLN A 49 3.84 4.69 11.31
N TYR A 50 2.59 4.26 11.10
CA TYR A 50 2.09 3.79 9.82
C TYR A 50 1.35 4.86 9.02
N VAL A 51 1.10 6.04 9.60
CA VAL A 51 0.28 7.07 8.94
C VAL A 51 0.89 7.51 7.61
N GLU A 52 2.17 7.90 7.58
CA GLU A 52 2.81 8.36 6.35
C GLU A 52 2.95 7.23 5.30
N PRO A 53 3.46 6.03 5.65
CA PRO A 53 3.49 4.91 4.70
C PRO A 53 2.10 4.52 4.17
N LEU A 54 1.07 4.59 5.02
CA LEU A 54 -0.31 4.35 4.61
C LEU A 54 -0.80 5.42 3.63
N VAL A 55 -0.51 6.70 3.88
CA VAL A 55 -0.84 7.79 2.95
C VAL A 55 -0.22 7.52 1.59
N VAL A 56 1.08 7.26 1.53
CA VAL A 56 1.81 6.99 0.27
C VAL A 56 1.22 5.79 -0.47
N LEU A 57 0.92 4.70 0.23
CA LEU A 57 0.30 3.52 -0.35
C LEU A 57 -1.10 3.83 -0.90
N LEU A 58 -1.96 4.50 -0.13
CA LEU A 58 -3.31 4.85 -0.57
C LEU A 58 -3.31 5.86 -1.71
N GLU A 59 -2.34 6.77 -1.77
CA GLU A 59 -2.15 7.68 -2.89
C GLU A 59 -1.90 6.92 -4.17
N ARG A 60 -0.92 6.01 -4.17
CA ARG A 60 -0.64 5.16 -5.32
C ARG A 60 -1.87 4.36 -5.71
N ILE A 61 -2.56 3.78 -4.74
CA ILE A 61 -3.78 3.00 -5.01
C ILE A 61 -4.85 3.86 -5.68
N SER A 62 -4.98 5.12 -5.27
CA SER A 62 -5.96 6.06 -5.81
C SER A 62 -5.68 6.50 -7.26
N GLU A 63 -4.48 6.23 -7.78
CA GLU A 63 -4.08 6.49 -9.18
C GLU A 63 -4.56 5.40 -10.15
N PHE A 64 -5.69 4.76 -9.88
CA PHE A 64 -6.26 3.64 -10.65
C PHE A 64 -6.22 3.81 -12.19
N ARG A 65 -6.33 5.03 -12.71
CA ARG A 65 -6.23 5.28 -14.15
C ARG A 65 -4.88 4.83 -14.75
N ARG A 66 -3.79 4.94 -13.99
CA ARG A 66 -2.44 4.53 -14.43
C ARG A 66 -2.32 3.02 -14.57
N LEU A 67 -3.06 2.24 -13.78
CA LEU A 67 -3.09 0.78 -13.89
C LEU A 67 -3.50 0.31 -15.31
N ARG A 68 -4.32 1.07 -16.05
CA ARG A 68 -4.73 0.70 -17.41
C ARG A 68 -3.70 1.06 -18.48
N ASN A 69 -2.90 2.10 -18.26
CA ASN A 69 -2.03 2.67 -19.29
C ASN A 69 -0.56 2.26 -19.10
N GLU A 70 -0.15 2.02 -17.85
CA GLU A 70 1.24 1.83 -17.43
C GLU A 70 1.33 0.69 -16.40
N GLU A 71 0.73 -0.47 -16.70
CA GLU A 71 0.55 -1.56 -15.72
C GLU A 71 1.86 -1.97 -15.04
N ALA A 72 2.95 -2.16 -15.79
CA ALA A 72 4.25 -2.55 -15.24
C ALA A 72 4.80 -1.48 -14.27
N VAL A 73 4.82 -0.21 -14.69
CA VAL A 73 5.33 0.90 -13.85
C VAL A 73 4.48 1.05 -12.59
N PHE A 74 3.15 1.03 -12.75
CA PHE A 74 2.22 1.12 -11.64
C PHE A 74 2.41 -0.04 -10.65
N SER A 75 2.51 -1.27 -11.17
CA SER A 75 2.67 -2.49 -10.40
C SER A 75 3.95 -2.51 -9.59
N ARG A 76 5.07 -2.06 -10.18
CA ARG A 76 6.35 -1.89 -9.47
C ARG A 76 6.24 -0.88 -8.34
N GLN A 77 5.72 0.31 -8.64
CA GLN A 77 5.60 1.38 -7.64
C GLN A 77 4.67 0.97 -6.49
N LEU A 78 3.57 0.28 -6.80
CA LEU A 78 2.66 -0.24 -5.79
C LEU A 78 3.33 -1.27 -4.88
N PHE A 79 4.16 -2.16 -5.45
CA PHE A 79 4.93 -3.12 -4.65
C PHE A 79 5.92 -2.44 -3.72
N LEU A 80 6.65 -1.42 -4.20
CA LEU A 80 7.60 -0.67 -3.38
C LEU A 80 6.89 0.06 -2.23
N CYS A 81 5.76 0.74 -2.50
CA CYS A 81 4.97 1.38 -1.46
C CYS A 81 4.44 0.36 -0.42
N LEU A 82 4.04 -0.84 -0.87
CA LEU A 82 3.61 -1.90 0.04
C LEU A 82 4.76 -2.42 0.89
N LYS A 83 5.96 -2.61 0.31
CA LYS A 83 7.16 -3.00 1.03
C LYS A 83 7.45 -2.00 2.16
N ASP A 84 7.45 -0.71 1.85
CA ASP A 84 7.74 0.35 2.84
C ASP A 84 6.67 0.42 3.93
N PHE A 85 5.41 0.16 3.58
CA PHE A 85 4.31 0.04 4.54
C PHE A 85 4.45 -1.20 5.44
N TYR A 86 4.89 -2.33 4.89
CA TYR A 86 5.04 -3.59 5.61
C TYR A 86 6.29 -3.62 6.49
N ASP A 87 7.39 -3.05 6.02
CA ASP A 87 8.70 -3.05 6.66
C ASP A 87 9.19 -1.62 6.94
N LEU A 88 8.57 -1.01 7.96
CA LEU A 88 8.89 0.36 8.42
C LEU A 88 10.36 0.58 8.81
N LYS A 89 11.12 -0.49 9.04
CA LYS A 89 12.51 -0.43 9.47
C LYS A 89 13.49 -0.70 8.31
N ASP A 90 12.97 -0.88 7.10
CA ASP A 90 13.73 -1.14 5.88
C ASP A 90 14.82 -2.22 6.07
N ARG A 91 14.39 -3.35 6.62
CA ARG A 91 15.23 -4.52 6.92
C ARG A 91 15.32 -5.49 5.75
N LEU A 92 14.30 -5.54 4.92
CA LEU A 92 14.23 -6.39 3.74
C LEU A 92 14.84 -5.67 2.55
N SER A 93 15.85 -6.27 1.93
CA SER A 93 16.28 -5.84 0.59
C SER A 93 15.14 -6.07 -0.43
N LEU A 94 15.26 -5.49 -1.62
CA LEU A 94 14.27 -5.69 -2.68
C LEU A 94 14.16 -7.17 -3.07
N GLU A 95 15.30 -7.86 -3.18
CA GLU A 95 15.38 -9.29 -3.50
C GLU A 95 14.72 -10.13 -2.41
N GLN A 96 15.01 -9.84 -1.14
CA GLN A 96 14.39 -10.53 0.00
C GLN A 96 12.88 -10.29 0.04
N ALA A 97 12.43 -9.06 -0.25
CA ALA A 97 11.01 -8.72 -0.36
C ALA A 97 10.32 -9.50 -1.49
N LEU A 98 11.00 -9.74 -2.61
CA LEU A 98 10.50 -10.54 -3.75
C LEU A 98 10.51 -12.05 -3.50
N GLU A 99 11.15 -12.50 -2.42
CA GLU A 99 11.13 -13.88 -1.95
C GLU A 99 10.16 -14.09 -0.77
N ASP A 100 9.72 -13.00 -0.12
CA ASP A 100 8.74 -13.05 0.97
C ASP A 100 7.33 -13.37 0.43
N TYR A 101 6.90 -14.62 0.65
CA TYR A 101 5.58 -15.10 0.26
C TYR A 101 4.42 -14.30 0.89
N ASN A 102 4.57 -13.84 2.14
CA ASN A 102 3.52 -13.07 2.80
C ASN A 102 3.39 -11.68 2.20
N LEU A 103 4.52 -11.05 1.85
CA LEU A 103 4.51 -9.76 1.17
C LEU A 103 3.91 -9.88 -0.24
N TYR A 104 4.28 -10.92 -0.99
CA TYR A 104 3.67 -11.19 -2.29
C TYR A 104 2.16 -11.46 -2.19
N ARG A 105 1.72 -12.24 -1.21
CA ARG A 105 0.29 -12.45 -0.98
C ARG A 105 -0.45 -11.12 -0.72
N ARG A 106 0.09 -10.27 0.15
CA ARG A 106 -0.47 -8.94 0.42
C ARG A 106 -0.47 -8.04 -0.83
N TYR A 107 0.52 -8.20 -1.70
CA TYR A 107 0.57 -7.51 -2.98
C TYR A 107 -0.58 -7.94 -3.89
N VAL A 108 -0.83 -9.24 -4.03
CA VAL A 108 -1.98 -9.74 -4.80
C VAL A 108 -3.31 -9.33 -4.16
N ASP A 109 -3.38 -9.32 -2.83
CA ASP A 109 -4.55 -8.85 -2.08
C ASP A 109 -4.87 -7.37 -2.39
N LEU A 110 -3.86 -6.52 -2.65
CA LEU A 110 -4.12 -5.14 -3.09
C LEU A 110 -4.93 -5.11 -4.39
N PHE A 111 -4.58 -5.93 -5.38
CA PHE A 111 -5.32 -5.96 -6.65
C PHE A 111 -6.74 -6.49 -6.47
N THR A 112 -6.89 -7.49 -5.63
CA THR A 112 -8.19 -8.09 -5.33
C THR A 112 -9.08 -7.09 -4.60
N PHE A 113 -8.61 -6.52 -3.49
CA PHE A 113 -9.43 -5.69 -2.62
C PHE A 113 -9.68 -4.29 -3.17
N PHE A 114 -8.74 -3.70 -3.89
CA PHE A 114 -8.88 -2.32 -4.39
C PHE A 114 -9.37 -2.25 -5.83
N TYR A 115 -9.14 -3.28 -6.65
CA TYR A 115 -9.47 -3.26 -8.07
C TYR A 115 -10.35 -4.43 -8.55
N GLY A 116 -10.59 -5.44 -7.71
CA GLY A 116 -11.44 -6.58 -8.07
C GLY A 116 -10.88 -7.43 -9.21
N ARG A 117 -9.56 -7.39 -9.42
CA ARG A 117 -8.87 -8.15 -10.47
C ARG A 117 -7.71 -8.92 -9.89
N LYS A 118 -7.26 -9.92 -10.64
CA LYS A 118 -6.00 -10.61 -10.37
C LYS A 118 -4.83 -9.62 -10.55
N GLY A 119 -3.87 -9.69 -9.64
CA GLY A 119 -2.60 -8.97 -9.75
C GLY A 119 -1.58 -9.71 -10.62
N PRO A 120 -0.45 -9.06 -10.92
CA PRO A 120 0.66 -9.68 -11.65
C PRO A 120 1.20 -10.93 -10.95
N GLU A 121 1.72 -11.86 -11.75
CA GLU A 121 2.47 -13.00 -11.23
C GLU A 121 3.81 -12.54 -10.64
N ILE A 122 4.34 -13.29 -9.68
CA ILE A 122 5.62 -12.94 -9.04
C ILE A 122 6.78 -12.89 -10.06
N SER A 123 6.73 -13.71 -11.11
CA SER A 123 7.72 -13.71 -12.20
C SER A 123 7.69 -12.41 -13.02
N GLU A 124 6.51 -11.89 -13.33
CA GLU A 124 6.34 -10.61 -14.03
C GLU A 124 6.87 -9.46 -13.17
N LEU A 125 6.48 -9.44 -11.89
CA LEU A 125 6.94 -8.44 -10.94
C LEU A 125 8.47 -8.45 -10.80
N ARG A 126 9.09 -9.65 -10.72
CA ARG A 126 10.55 -9.80 -10.69
C ARG A 126 11.21 -9.26 -11.96
N SER A 127 10.68 -9.60 -13.14
CA SER A 127 11.18 -9.07 -14.40
C SER A 127 11.15 -7.54 -14.40
N TRP A 128 10.05 -6.93 -13.97
CA TRP A 128 9.92 -5.48 -13.96
C TRP A 128 10.80 -4.77 -12.95
N LEU A 129 11.14 -5.42 -11.83
CA LEU A 129 11.96 -4.81 -10.77
C LEU A 129 13.45 -5.07 -10.91
N LEU A 130 13.85 -6.23 -11.45
CA LEU A 130 15.25 -6.67 -11.48
C LEU A 130 15.89 -6.51 -12.86
N THR A 131 15.10 -6.42 -13.94
CA THR A 131 15.64 -6.27 -15.30
C THR A 131 15.86 -4.79 -15.69
N ASP A 132 15.39 -3.85 -14.87
CA ASP A 132 15.49 -2.41 -15.12
C ASP A 132 16.80 -1.77 -14.61
N SER A 133 17.78 -2.56 -14.17
CA SER A 133 19.14 -2.09 -13.83
C SER A 133 20.07 -1.96 -15.05
N SER A 134 19.51 -1.81 -16.25
CA SER A 134 20.26 -1.68 -17.51
C SER A 134 19.63 -0.61 -18.41
N ALA A 135 19.69 0.65 -17.97
CA ALA A 135 19.54 1.82 -18.82
C ALA A 135 20.36 2.99 -18.25
#